data_AF-A0A535JJA8-F1
#
_entry.id   AF-A0A535JJA8-F1
#
_cell.length_a   1.000
_cell.length_b   1.000
_cell.length_c   1.000
_cell.angle_alpha   90.00
_cell.angle_beta   90.00
_cell.angle_gamma   90.00
#
_symmetry.space_group_name_H-M   'P 1'
#
loop_
_entity.id
_entity.type
_entity.pdbx_description
1 polymer ?
#
loop_
_entity_poly.entity_id
_entity_poly.type
_entity_poly.pdbx_seq_one_letter_code
_entity_poly.pdbx_strand_id
1 'polypeptide(L)' 'MTSTDRALDLWPRLAYAESTDTLHAVHMWTQIVGKIRLALTPLVNHWWNSSLMVTPRGLTTL' A
#
# COMPACT_ATOMS: atom_id res chain seq x y z
N MET A 1 -7.89 21.46 25.91
CA MET A 1 -6.90 20.86 24.99
C MET A 1 -6.53 19.50 25.54
N THR A 2 -7.27 18.48 25.12
CA THR A 2 -7.01 17.08 25.49
C THR A 2 -5.90 16.54 24.58
N SER A 3 -5.12 15.57 25.06
CA SER A 3 -3.97 14.97 24.35
C SER A 3 -4.29 14.53 22.91
N THR A 4 -5.54 14.16 22.65
CA THR A 4 -6.07 13.73 21.34
C THR A 4 -6.01 14.81 20.27
N ASP A 5 -6.25 16.09 20.60
CA ASP A 5 -6.19 17.19 19.61
C ASP A 5 -4.79 17.33 19.02
N ARG A 6 -3.76 17.15 19.86
CA ARG A 6 -2.35 17.25 19.46
C ARG A 6 -1.94 16.16 18.47
N ALA A 7 -2.56 14.98 18.55
CA ALA A 7 -2.29 13.88 17.63
C ALA A 7 -2.91 14.12 16.25
N LEU A 8 -4.04 14.83 16.18
CA LEU A 8 -4.67 15.23 14.91
C LEU A 8 -3.86 16.30 14.17
N ASP A 9 -3.16 17.19 14.90
CA ASP A 9 -2.31 18.22 14.30
C ASP A 9 -0.97 17.67 13.75
N LEU A 10 -0.53 16.50 14.22
CA LEU A 10 0.76 15.90 13.83
C LEU A 10 0.71 15.15 12.51
N TRP A 11 -0.47 14.67 12.09
CA TRP A 11 -0.62 13.89 10.87
C TRP A 11 -1.35 14.70 9.81
N PRO A 12 -0.90 14.67 8.55
CA PRO A 12 -1.62 15.34 7.48
C PRO A 12 -3.03 14.75 7.36
N ARG A 13 -4.02 15.62 7.13
CA ARG A 13 -5.39 15.19 6.85
C ARG A 13 -5.39 14.32 5.60
N LEU A 14 -6.01 13.13 5.68
CA LEU A 14 -6.20 12.26 4.52
C LEU A 14 -7.29 12.84 3.62
N ALA A 15 -6.92 13.35 2.44
CA ALA A 15 -7.84 13.86 1.42
C ALA A 15 -8.48 12.71 0.61
N TYR A 16 -9.19 11.81 1.30
CA TYR A 16 -9.71 10.57 0.69
C TYR A 16 -10.67 10.82 -0.47
N ALA A 17 -11.66 11.71 -0.28
CA ALA A 17 -12.66 12.01 -1.30
C ALA A 17 -12.03 12.58 -2.58
N GLU A 18 -11.05 13.47 -2.43
CA GLU A 18 -10.34 14.10 -3.56
C GLU A 18 -9.36 13.14 -4.24
N SER A 19 -8.84 12.15 -3.51
CA SER A 19 -7.81 11.22 -4.00
C SER A 19 -8.37 9.85 -4.38
N THR A 20 -9.69 9.66 -4.44
CA THR A 20 -10.30 8.34 -4.65
C THR A 20 -9.83 7.69 -5.95
N ASP A 21 -9.83 8.44 -7.05
CA ASP A 21 -9.38 7.91 -8.35
C ASP A 21 -7.89 7.55 -8.36
N THR A 22 -7.07 8.36 -7.69
CA THR A 22 -5.64 8.07 -7.51
C THR A 22 -5.44 6.79 -6.70
N LEU A 23 -6.17 6.62 -5.60
CA LEU A 23 -6.11 5.41 -4.77
C LEU A 23 -6.58 4.18 -5.54
N HIS A 24 -7.62 4.30 -6.37
CA HIS A 24 -8.06 3.23 -7.28
C HIS A 24 -6.96 2.86 -8.29
N ALA A 25 -6.31 3.84 -8.91
CA ALA A 25 -5.20 3.58 -9.82
C ALA A 25 -4.05 2.87 -9.10
N VAL A 26 -3.64 3.36 -7.93
CA VAL A 26 -2.60 2.72 -7.09
C VAL A 26 -2.99 1.29 -6.75
N HIS A 27 -4.24 1.04 -6.34
CA HIS A 27 -4.73 -0.31 -6.05
C HIS A 27 -4.64 -1.22 -7.29
N MET A 28 -5.05 -0.76 -8.46
CA MET A 28 -4.97 -1.57 -9.68
C MET A 28 -3.51 -1.87 -10.06
N TRP A 29 -2.60 -0.91 -9.91
CA TRP A 29 -1.17 -1.11 -10.16
C TRP A 29 -0.53 -2.11 -9.19
N THR A 30 -0.89 -2.10 -7.91
CA THR A 30 -0.36 -3.09 -6.95
C THR A 30 -0.79 -4.50 -7.31
N GLN A 31 -1.99 -4.70 -7.86
CA GLN A 31 -2.43 -6.00 -8.37
C GLN A 31 -1.60 -6.47 -9.57
N ILE A 32 -1.22 -5.58 -10.48
CA ILE A 32 -0.34 -5.92 -11.61
C ILE A 32 1.03 -6.37 -11.11
N VAL A 33 1.63 -5.62 -10.19
CA VAL A 33 2.94 -5.97 -9.58
C VAL A 33 2.87 -7.33 -8.86
N GLY A 34 1.80 -7.59 -8.10
CA GLY A 34 1.59 -8.89 -7.44
C GLY A 34 1.51 -10.05 -8.43
N LYS A 35 0.79 -9.88 -9.55
CA LYS A 35 0.71 -10.89 -10.62
C LYS A 35 2.08 -11.17 -11.27
N ILE A 36 2.88 -10.13 -11.50
CA ILE A 36 4.24 -10.29 -12.03
C ILE A 36 5.08 -11.13 -11.07
N ARG A 37 5.03 -10.85 -9.76
CA ARG A 37 5.76 -11.65 -8.77
C ARG A 37 5.29 -13.10 -8.74
N LEU A 38 3.98 -13.35 -8.76
CA LEU A 38 3.44 -14.71 -8.82
C LEU A 38 3.92 -15.49 -10.04
N ALA A 39 4.02 -14.83 -11.20
CA ALA A 39 4.47 -15.47 -12.43
C ALA A 39 5.99 -15.74 -12.46
N LEU A 40 6.79 -14.90 -11.80
CA LEU A 40 8.25 -14.92 -11.89
C LEU A 40 8.97 -15.55 -10.69
N THR A 41 8.24 -16.09 -9.72
CA THR A 41 8.83 -16.75 -8.56
C THR A 41 8.27 -18.17 -8.37
N PRO A 42 9.04 -19.10 -7.79
CA PRO A 42 8.55 -20.45 -7.52
C PRO A 42 7.28 -20.42 -6.69
N LEU A 43 6.39 -21.39 -6.93
CA LEU A 43 5.22 -21.57 -6.10
C LEU A 43 5.67 -21.90 -4.66
N VAL A 44 5.36 -21.00 -3.74
CA VAL A 44 5.48 -21.22 -2.30
C VAL A 44 4.10 -21.37 -1.69
N ASN A 45 4.03 -22.04 -0.53
CA ASN A 45 2.79 -22.39 0.16
C ASN A 45 1.78 -21.23 0.10
N HIS A 46 0.59 -21.53 -0.43
CA HIS A 46 -0.54 -20.60 -0.52
C HIS A 46 -0.19 -19.20 -1.05
N TRP A 47 0.74 -19.10 -2.01
CA TRP A 47 1.12 -17.82 -2.64
C TRP A 47 1.67 -16.76 -1.67
N TRP A 48 2.32 -17.18 -0.60
CA TRP A 48 2.91 -16.27 0.40
C TRP A 48 3.95 -15.30 -0.17
N ASN A 49 4.48 -15.57 -1.35
CA ASN A 49 5.36 -14.69 -2.12
C ASN A 49 4.68 -13.44 -2.70
N SER A 50 3.35 -13.34 -2.74
CA SER A 50 2.66 -12.21 -3.42
C SER A 50 2.58 -10.91 -2.61
N SER A 51 3.05 -10.89 -1.36
CA SER A 51 2.94 -9.71 -0.48
C SER A 51 3.84 -8.55 -0.92
N LEU A 52 3.37 -7.31 -0.69
CA LEU A 52 4.14 -6.09 -0.88
C LEU A 52 4.71 -5.63 0.47
N MET A 53 6.00 -5.30 0.50
CA MET A 53 6.71 -4.81 1.68
C MET A 53 6.75 -3.29 1.67
N VAL A 54 6.51 -2.67 2.83
CA VAL A 54 6.55 -1.21 2.99
C VAL A 54 7.99 -0.75 3.22
N THR A 55 8.35 0.34 2.56
CA THR A 55 9.60 1.07 2.73
C THR A 55 9.29 2.55 2.96
N PRO A 56 10.25 3.37 3.44
CA PRO A 56 10.05 4.82 3.54
C PRO A 56 9.71 5.51 2.21
N ARG A 57 9.91 4.84 1.06
CA ARG A 57 9.67 5.37 -0.28
C ARG A 57 8.46 4.73 -0.99
N GLY A 58 7.71 3.84 -0.32
CA GLY A 58 6.55 3.17 -0.91
C GLY A 58 6.61 1.65 -0.75
N LEU A 59 6.09 0.93 -1.74
CA LEU A 59 5.93 -0.53 -1.71
C LEU A 59 6.97 -1.22 -2.61
N THR A 60 7.51 -2.35 -2.15
CA THR A 60 8.42 -3.21 -2.93
C THR A 60 8.03 -4.67 -2.84
N THR A 61 8.57 -5.48 -3.75
CA THR A 61 8.62 -6.94 -3.63
C THR A 61 10.04 -7.38 -3.28
N LEU A 62 10.21 -8.56 -2.65
CA LEU A 62 11.53 -9.21 -2.50
C LEU A 62 12.00 -9.78 -3.83
#